data_AF-A0A7C4PL03-F1
#
_entry.id   AF-A0A7C4PL03-F1
#
_cell.length_a   1.000
_cell.length_b   1.000
_cell.length_c   1.000
_cell.angle_alpha   90.00
_cell.angle_beta   90.00
_cell.angle_gamma   90.00
#
_symmetry.space_group_name_H-M   'P 1'
#
loop_
_entity.id
_entity.type
_entity.pdbx_description
1 polymer ?
#
loop_
_entity_poly.entity_id
_entity_poly.type
_entity_poly.pdbx_seq_one_letter_code
_entity_poly.pdbx_strand_id
1 'polypeptide(L)'
;MNHPQRNCQELLASLSEYVDGNLSKELCAEIERHLEECQDCQVVVNTLRKTIDLYRKVELEDELPKSVMQKLYFRLNIEDYLSR
;
A
#
# COMPACT_ATOMS: atom_id res chain seq x y z
N MET A 1 -25.36 -0.78 -17.29
CA MET A 1 -24.19 -1.02 -16.43
C MET A 1 -23.67 -2.41 -16.75
N ASN A 2 -22.85 -2.56 -17.78
CA ASN A 2 -22.24 -3.86 -18.14
C ASN A 2 -20.91 -3.54 -18.81
N HIS A 3 -19.87 -3.32 -18.00
CA HIS A 3 -18.51 -3.20 -18.52
C HIS A 3 -18.01 -4.61 -18.89
N PRO A 4 -17.22 -4.75 -19.97
CA PRO A 4 -16.71 -6.04 -20.38
C PRO A 4 -15.86 -6.63 -19.24
N GLN A 5 -16.33 -7.75 -18.68
CA GLN A 5 -15.73 -8.46 -17.53
C GLN A 5 -14.23 -8.76 -17.69
N ARG A 6 -13.71 -8.77 -18.93
CA ARG A 6 -12.30 -8.99 -19.24
C ARG A 6 -11.37 -7.94 -18.60
N ASN A 7 -11.72 -6.66 -18.67
CA ASN A 7 -10.84 -5.60 -18.14
C ASN A 7 -10.78 -5.62 -16.60
N CYS A 8 -11.86 -6.04 -15.94
CA CYS A 8 -11.88 -6.19 -14.47
C CYS A 8 -11.00 -7.35 -14.01
N GLN A 9 -11.00 -8.48 -14.75
CA GLN A 9 -10.17 -9.64 -14.41
C GLN A 9 -8.67 -9.33 -14.56
N GLU A 10 -8.29 -8.59 -15.61
CA GLU A 10 -6.92 -8.14 -15.80
C GLU A 10 -6.48 -7.19 -14.68
N LEU A 11 -7.32 -6.22 -14.30
CA LEU A 11 -7.05 -5.36 -13.14
C LEU A 11 -6.87 -6.16 -11.85
N LEU A 12 -7.76 -7.14 -11.59
CA LEU A 12 -7.66 -7.99 -10.39
C LEU A 12 -6.35 -8.80 -10.37
N ALA A 13 -5.88 -9.26 -11.52
CA ALA A 13 -4.62 -9.99 -11.63
C ALA A 13 -3.41 -9.09 -11.32
N SER A 14 -3.45 -7.82 -11.75
CA SER A 14 -2.37 -6.84 -11.50
C SER A 14 -2.51 -6.09 -10.17
N LEU A 15 -3.56 -6.35 -9.39
CA LEU A 15 -3.91 -5.53 -8.23
C LEU A 15 -2.87 -5.61 -7.11
N SER A 16 -2.25 -6.77 -6.87
CA SER A 16 -1.20 -6.91 -5.84
C SER A 16 0.00 -6.02 -6.16
N GLU A 17 0.53 -6.13 -7.37
CA GLU A 17 1.69 -5.32 -7.81
C GLU A 17 1.37 -3.82 -7.81
N TYR A 18 0.13 -3.46 -8.15
CA TYR A 18 -0.34 -2.08 -8.10
C TYR A 18 -0.36 -1.52 -6.67
N VAL A 19 -0.91 -2.24 -5.68
CA VAL A 19 -0.96 -1.75 -4.30
C VAL A 19 0.41 -1.76 -3.60
N ASP A 20 1.30 -2.67 -4.01
CA ASP A 20 2.67 -2.76 -3.52
C ASP A 20 3.61 -1.72 -4.18
N GLY A 21 3.15 -1.04 -5.23
CA GLY A 21 3.93 -0.02 -5.96
C GLY A 21 5.02 -0.60 -6.87
N ASN A 22 4.92 -1.89 -7.21
CA ASN A 22 5.90 -2.60 -8.04
C ASN A 22 5.52 -2.66 -9.53
N LEU A 23 4.34 -2.14 -9.89
CA LEU A 23 3.84 -2.13 -11.25
C LEU A 23 4.49 -0.99 -12.08
N SER A 24 4.65 -1.19 -13.40
CA SER A 24 5.20 -0.15 -14.27
C SER A 24 4.26 1.06 -14.36
N LYS A 25 4.81 2.24 -14.67
CA LYS A 25 4.04 3.49 -14.76
C LYS A 25 2.94 3.41 -15.82
N GLU A 26 3.22 2.74 -16.93
CA GLU A 26 2.29 2.55 -18.03
C GLU A 26 1.08 1.75 -17.56
N LEU A 27 1.30 0.62 -16.91
CA LEU A 27 0.24 -0.25 -16.38
C LEU A 27 -0.54 0.42 -15.24
N CYS A 28 0.12 1.19 -14.38
CA CYS A 28 -0.56 2.00 -13.37
C CYS A 28 -1.58 2.97 -14.01
N ALA A 29 -1.19 3.65 -15.10
CA ALA A 29 -2.10 4.57 -15.80
C ALA A 29 -3.30 3.85 -16.44
N GLU A 30 -3.11 2.62 -16.92
CA GLU A 30 -4.22 1.83 -17.46
C GLU A 30 -5.21 1.39 -16.37
N ILE A 31 -4.68 0.99 -15.21
CA ILE A 31 -5.49 0.67 -14.03
C ILE A 31 -6.26 1.90 -13.55
N GLU A 32 -5.62 3.07 -13.46
CA GLU A 32 -6.26 4.32 -13.05
C GLU A 32 -7.41 4.69 -13.99
N ARG A 33 -7.20 4.62 -15.30
CA ARG A 33 -8.26 4.83 -16.30
C ARG A 33 -9.42 3.85 -16.14
N HIS A 34 -9.15 2.57 -15.85
CA HIS A 34 -10.20 1.60 -15.58
C HIS A 34 -11.00 1.97 -14.31
N LEU A 35 -10.30 2.39 -13.26
CA LEU A 35 -10.94 2.81 -12.01
C LEU A 35 -11.82 4.04 -12.20
N GLU A 36 -11.52 4.95 -13.11
CA GLU A 36 -12.40 6.09 -13.42
C GLU A 36 -13.76 5.65 -13.99
N GLU A 37 -13.80 4.54 -14.72
CA GLU A 37 -15.01 4.07 -15.42
C GLU A 37 -15.75 2.94 -14.69
N CYS A 38 -15.10 2.22 -13.78
CA CYS A 38 -15.66 1.02 -13.15
C CYS A 38 -15.86 1.15 -11.63
N GLN A 39 -17.11 1.37 -11.20
CA GLN A 39 -17.47 1.48 -9.79
C GLN A 39 -17.17 0.20 -8.98
N ASP A 40 -17.38 -0.99 -9.57
CA ASP A 40 -17.12 -2.26 -8.88
C ASP A 40 -15.63 -2.40 -8.53
N CYS A 41 -14.75 -2.11 -9.49
CA CYS A 41 -13.31 -2.13 -9.25
C CYS A 41 -12.87 -1.03 -8.27
N GLN A 42 -13.47 0.16 -8.29
CA GLN A 42 -13.23 1.17 -7.26
C GLN A 42 -13.53 0.62 -5.86
N VAL A 43 -14.66 -0.08 -5.67
CA VAL A 43 -15.02 -0.67 -4.38
C VAL A 43 -13.98 -1.72 -3.95
N VAL A 44 -13.53 -2.58 -4.87
CA VAL A 44 -12.51 -3.59 -4.58
C VAL A 44 -11.19 -2.93 -4.12
N VAL A 45 -10.65 -1.99 -4.91
CA VAL A 45 -9.37 -1.34 -4.60
C VAL A 45 -9.45 -0.55 -3.30
N ASN A 46 -10.55 0.18 -3.07
CA ASN A 46 -10.75 0.94 -1.84
C ASN A 46 -10.86 0.03 -0.61
N THR A 47 -11.52 -1.12 -0.74
CA THR A 47 -11.63 -2.09 0.35
C THR A 47 -10.26 -2.70 0.67
N LEU A 48 -9.50 -3.07 -0.35
CA LEU A 48 -8.14 -3.60 -0.17
C LEU A 48 -7.22 -2.58 0.52
N ARG A 49 -7.22 -1.31 0.06
CA ARG A 49 -6.45 -0.22 0.69
C ARG A 49 -6.80 -0.05 2.17
N LYS A 50 -8.11 -0.06 2.50
CA LYS A 50 -8.57 -0.01 3.91
C LYS A 50 -8.06 -1.18 4.73
N THR A 51 -8.08 -2.40 4.18
CA THR A 51 -7.53 -3.57 4.86
C THR A 51 -6.04 -3.39 5.15
N ILE A 52 -5.26 -2.95 4.16
CA ILE A 52 -3.83 -2.65 4.33
C ILE A 52 -3.61 -1.60 5.44
N ASP A 53 -4.37 -0.52 5.43
CA ASP A 53 -4.27 0.54 6.43
C ASP A 53 -4.63 0.06 7.84
N LEU A 54 -5.62 -0.84 7.97
CA LEU A 54 -5.95 -1.46 9.26
C LEU A 54 -4.80 -2.30 9.79
N TYR A 55 -4.19 -3.15 8.95
CA TYR A 55 -3.02 -3.95 9.34
C TYR A 55 -1.83 -3.07 9.76
N ARG A 56 -1.52 -2.02 9.00
CA ARG A 56 -0.45 -1.07 9.33
C ARG A 56 -0.67 -0.36 10.66
N LYS A 57 -1.92 -0.09 11.04
CA LYS A 57 -2.24 0.53 12.33
C LYS A 57 -2.08 -0.42 13.50
N VAL A 58 -2.43 -1.70 13.33
CA VAL A 58 -2.28 -2.72 14.38
C VAL A 58 -0.81 -2.92 14.75
N GLU A 59 0.12 -2.84 13.79
CA GLU A 59 1.57 -2.93 14.07
C GLU A 59 2.14 -1.73 14.83
N LEU A 60 1.44 -0.59 14.88
CA LEU A 60 1.90 0.61 15.59
C LEU A 60 1.49 0.63 17.07
N GLU A 61 0.63 -0.30 17.51
CA GLU A 61 0.20 -0.37 18.93
C GLU A 61 1.29 -0.97 19.83
N ASP A 62 2.21 -1.76 19.27
CA ASP A 62 3.42 -2.18 19.97
C ASP A 62 4.50 -1.10 19.79
N GLU A 63 4.61 -0.18 20.74
CA GLU A 63 5.71 0.79 20.77
C GLU A 63 7.05 0.06 20.68
N LEU A 64 7.84 0.38 19.64
CA LEU A 64 9.19 -0.18 19.47
C LEU A 64 9.98 0.03 20.78
N PRO A 65 10.53 -1.02 21.40
CA PRO A 65 11.25 -0.86 22.66
C PRO A 65 12.39 0.14 22.49
N LYS A 66 12.45 1.15 23.38
CA LYS A 66 13.45 2.22 23.32
C LYS A 66 14.88 1.70 23.17
N SER A 67 15.18 0.55 23.78
CA SER A 67 16.49 -0.09 23.70
C SER A 67 16.88 -0.56 22.30
N VAL A 68 15.91 -0.94 21.45
CA VAL A 68 16.15 -1.32 20.05
C VAL A 68 16.39 -0.08 19.21
N MET A 69 15.55 0.95 19.38
CA MET A 69 15.69 2.25 18.71
C MET A 69 17.06 2.90 18.99
N GLN A 70 17.47 2.94 20.26
CA GLN A 70 18.76 3.49 20.67
C GLN A 70 19.95 2.74 20.04
N LYS A 71 19.89 1.40 19.99
CA LYS A 71 20.93 0.59 19.33
C LYS A 71 21.01 0.89 17.83
N LEU A 72 19.87 1.07 17.17
CA LEU A 72 19.80 1.41 15.75
C LEU A 72 20.44 2.79 15.49
N TYR A 73 20.03 3.82 16.23
CA TYR A 73 20.59 5.18 16.07
C TYR A 73 22.09 5.23 16.33
N PHE A 74 22.56 4.52 17.34
CA PHE A 74 23.99 4.37 17.60
C PHE A 74 24.73 3.72 16.41
N ARG A 75 24.17 2.65 15.82
CA ARG A 75 24.79 1.96 14.67
C ARG A 75 24.79 2.78 13.39
N LEU A 76 23.77 3.60 13.18
CA LEU A 76 23.65 4.49 12.02
C LEU A 76 24.40 5.82 12.21
N ASN A 77 25.05 6.03 13.35
CA ASN A 77 25.76 7.26 13.72
C ASN A 77 24.87 8.52 13.66
N ILE A 78 23.62 8.37 14.11
CA ILE A 78 22.61 9.44 14.13
C ILE A 78 22.41 9.91 15.59
N GLU A 79 23.44 10.53 16.15
CA GLU A 79 23.50 10.88 17.58
C GLU A 79 22.49 11.96 18.00
N ASP A 80 22.06 12.82 17.06
CA ASP A 80 21.07 13.89 17.29
C ASP A 80 19.71 13.36 17.79
N TYR A 81 19.41 12.08 17.56
CA TYR A 81 18.15 11.44 17.95
C TYR A 81 18.28 10.56 19.21
N LEU A 82 19.48 10.46 19.81
CA LEU A 82 19.70 9.69 21.05
C LEU A 82 19.29 10.45 22.32
N SER A 83 19.00 11.75 22.23
CA SER A 83 18.79 12.65 23.37
C SER A 83 17.36 13.21 23.51
N ARG A 84 16.37 12.67 22.78
CA ARG A 84 14.94 12.99 22.91
C ARG A 84 14.13 11.86 23.55
#